data_AF-M6K5I1-F1
#
_entry.id   AF-M6K5I1-F1
#
_cell.length_a   1.000
_cell.length_b   1.000
_cell.length_c   1.000
_cell.angle_alpha   90.00
_cell.angle_beta   90.00
_cell.angle_gamma   90.00
#
_symmetry.space_group_name_H-M   'P 1'
#
loop_
_entity.id
_entity.type
_entity.pdbx_description
1 polymer ?
#
loop_
_entity_poly.entity_id
_entity_poly.type
_entity_poly.pdbx_seq_one_letter_code
_entity_poly.pdbx_strand_id
1 'polypeptide(L)'
;MEEKIAAGKPIYFLFHAVNDSQEYEFGLLATLFPSNNRCALYFIHPITSFDDPDDSLDLLKSGAKSSVKSAITDLIDTKPNYTISISSSQWIRIVDLLGGLDVYTDNKTVRSSSEYNREPGVYTMSGQDVYDYTSKIDKKETLDYLERISRQESVVLTLYEALSQKKNF
;
A
#
# COMPACT_ATOMS: atom_id res chain seq x y z
N MET A 1 11.76 -1.57 20.69
CA MET A 1 10.86 -2.56 20.05
C MET A 1 10.52 -3.66 21.04
N GLU A 2 11.54 -4.27 21.66
CA GLU A 2 11.39 -5.30 22.70
C GLU A 2 10.48 -4.87 23.87
N GLU A 3 10.60 -3.65 24.38
CA GLU A 3 9.80 -3.18 25.52
C GLU A 3 8.29 -3.06 25.21
N LYS A 4 7.92 -2.68 23.97
CA LYS A 4 6.51 -2.60 23.54
C LYS A 4 5.92 -3.97 23.23
N ILE A 5 6.74 -4.86 22.65
CA ILE A 5 6.39 -6.27 22.43
C ILE A 5 6.16 -6.96 23.78
N ALA A 6 7.07 -6.74 24.74
CA ALA A 6 6.97 -7.27 26.10
C ALA A 6 5.75 -6.73 26.86
N ALA A 7 5.38 -5.47 26.64
CA ALA A 7 4.19 -4.84 27.24
C ALA A 7 2.87 -5.23 26.55
N GLY A 8 2.90 -6.00 25.45
CA GLY A 8 1.70 -6.43 24.71
C GLY A 8 0.89 -5.29 24.09
N LYS A 9 1.46 -4.07 24.00
CA LYS A 9 0.77 -2.89 23.47
C LYS A 9 0.72 -2.90 21.94
N PRO A 10 -0.31 -2.32 21.31
CA PRO A 10 -0.35 -2.15 19.86
C PRO A 10 0.87 -1.39 19.35
N ILE A 11 1.39 -1.81 18.21
CA ILE A 11 2.51 -1.17 17.51
C ILE A 11 2.02 -0.69 16.15
N TYR A 12 2.13 0.62 15.91
CA TYR A 12 1.61 1.29 14.73
C TYR A 12 2.72 1.61 13.74
N PHE A 13 2.57 1.12 12.51
CA PHE A 13 3.44 1.43 11.37
C PHE A 13 2.61 2.14 10.31
N LEU A 14 2.96 3.38 10.01
CA LEU A 14 2.35 4.16 8.95
C LEU A 14 3.25 4.12 7.72
N PHE A 15 2.80 3.47 6.66
CA PHE A 15 3.47 3.41 5.37
C PHE A 15 2.85 4.43 4.41
N HIS A 16 3.71 5.11 3.67
CA HIS A 16 3.35 5.94 2.53
C HIS A 16 4.02 5.38 1.29
N ALA A 17 3.24 5.01 0.29
CA ALA A 17 3.73 4.81 -1.05
C ALA A 17 3.70 6.16 -1.78
N VAL A 18 4.83 6.52 -2.37
CA VAL A 18 4.99 7.75 -3.14
C VAL A 18 5.66 7.45 -4.46
N ASN A 19 5.42 8.25 -5.49
CA ASN A 19 6.24 8.19 -6.69
C ASN A 19 7.65 8.79 -6.42
N ASP A 20 8.57 8.63 -7.36
CA ASP A 20 9.93 9.17 -7.22
C ASP A 20 9.97 10.72 -7.11
N SER A 21 8.89 11.41 -7.51
CA SER A 21 8.67 12.84 -7.30
C SER A 21 8.06 13.20 -5.94
N GLN A 22 7.91 12.23 -5.03
CA GLN A 22 7.33 12.36 -3.69
C GLN A 22 5.84 12.68 -3.65
N GLU A 23 5.12 12.50 -4.75
CA GLU A 23 3.66 12.61 -4.78
C GLU A 23 3.03 11.35 -4.20
N TYR A 24 1.95 11.53 -3.46
CA TYR A 24 1.27 10.46 -2.73
C TYR A 24 0.50 9.53 -3.67
N GLU A 25 0.73 8.22 -3.53
CA GLU A 25 0.00 7.22 -4.30
C GLU A 25 -1.04 6.50 -3.47
N PHE A 26 -0.66 6.00 -2.30
CA PHE A 26 -1.54 5.41 -1.29
C PHE A 26 -0.78 5.27 0.04
N GLY A 27 -1.48 4.86 1.09
CA GLY A 27 -0.90 4.59 2.40
C GLY A 27 -1.50 3.37 3.06
N LEU A 28 -0.82 2.92 4.11
CA LEU A 28 -1.23 1.78 4.90
C LEU A 28 -0.86 2.05 6.36
N LEU A 29 -1.85 2.01 7.25
CA LEU A 29 -1.61 1.86 8.67
C LEU A 29 -1.66 0.36 9.00
N ALA A 30 -0.50 -0.22 9.32
CA ALA A 30 -0.41 -1.55 9.87
C ALA A 30 -0.32 -1.48 11.40
N THR A 31 -1.26 -2.13 12.07
CA THR A 31 -1.30 -2.21 13.54
C THR A 31 -1.05 -3.64 13.96
N LEU A 32 0.10 -3.88 14.60
CA LEU A 32 0.43 -5.15 15.19
C LEU A 32 -0.11 -5.19 16.63
N PHE A 33 -0.81 -6.25 16.97
CA PHE A 33 -1.28 -6.54 18.33
C PHE A 33 -0.53 -7.77 18.87
N PRO A 34 0.61 -7.58 19.56
CA PRO A 34 1.43 -8.71 20.02
C PRO A 34 0.70 -9.66 20.97
N SER A 35 -0.19 -9.12 21.81
CA SER A 35 -0.92 -9.88 22.84
C SER A 35 -1.89 -10.93 22.30
N ASN A 36 -2.37 -10.78 21.06
CA ASN A 36 -3.32 -11.71 20.46
C ASN A 36 -2.85 -12.27 19.10
N ASN A 37 -1.59 -11.99 18.72
CA ASN A 37 -0.98 -12.42 17.46
C ASN A 37 -1.80 -12.01 16.22
N ARG A 38 -2.31 -10.77 16.19
CA ARG A 38 -3.09 -10.22 15.07
C ARG A 38 -2.42 -9.00 14.46
N CYS A 39 -2.69 -8.78 13.18
CA CYS A 39 -2.37 -7.55 12.46
C CYS A 39 -3.66 -6.98 11.87
N ALA A 40 -3.88 -5.68 12.03
CA ALA A 40 -4.91 -4.95 11.30
C ALA A 40 -4.24 -4.07 10.25
N LEU A 41 -4.78 -4.10 9.03
CA LEU A 41 -4.32 -3.30 7.90
C LEU A 41 -5.43 -2.32 7.54
N TYR A 42 -5.13 -1.03 7.61
CA TYR A 42 -6.04 0.03 7.20
C TYR A 42 -5.43 0.78 6.02
N PHE A 43 -6.02 0.60 4.84
CA PHE A 43 -5.57 1.23 3.61
C PHE A 43 -6.09 2.67 3.52
N ILE A 44 -5.22 3.56 3.07
CA ILE A 44 -5.47 4.99 2.99
C ILE A 44 -5.34 5.37 1.52
N HIS A 45 -6.46 5.79 0.93
CA HIS A 45 -6.57 5.91 -0.51
C HIS A 45 -6.45 7.38 -0.94
N PRO A 46 -5.90 7.65 -2.14
CA PRO A 46 -5.65 9.02 -2.60
C PRO A 46 -6.92 9.86 -2.74
N ILE A 47 -8.10 9.24 -2.87
CA ILE A 47 -9.40 9.93 -2.92
C ILE A 47 -9.95 10.32 -1.54
N THR A 48 -9.31 9.87 -0.46
CA THR A 48 -9.75 10.22 0.90
C THR A 48 -9.56 11.70 1.15
N SER A 49 -10.53 12.31 1.84
CA SER A 49 -10.41 13.59 2.53
C SER A 49 -10.66 13.37 4.02
N PHE A 50 -9.94 14.08 4.88
CA PHE A 50 -9.99 13.90 6.33
C PHE A 50 -10.76 15.00 7.05
N ASP A 51 -10.74 16.22 6.52
CA ASP A 51 -11.45 17.38 7.07
C ASP A 51 -12.37 17.97 6.00
N ASP A 52 -13.54 18.47 6.40
CA ASP A 52 -14.41 19.26 5.53
C ASP A 52 -14.02 20.74 5.73
N PRO A 53 -13.50 21.48 4.72
CA PRO A 53 -13.64 21.29 3.27
C PRO A 53 -12.35 20.95 2.51
N ASP A 54 -11.45 20.13 3.07
CA ASP A 54 -10.13 19.89 2.49
C ASP A 54 -10.15 19.07 1.18
N ASP A 55 -9.23 19.45 0.30
CA ASP A 55 -8.87 18.75 -0.92
C ASP A 55 -8.50 17.27 -0.64
N SER A 56 -8.89 16.36 -1.53
CA SER A 56 -8.48 14.95 -1.44
C SER A 56 -6.96 14.80 -1.47
N LEU A 57 -6.44 13.70 -0.95
CA LEU A 57 -4.98 13.47 -0.84
C LEU A 57 -4.25 13.56 -2.19
N ASP A 58 -4.88 13.19 -3.31
CA ASP A 58 -4.32 13.35 -4.65
C ASP A 58 -4.19 14.82 -5.11
N LEU A 59 -5.04 15.71 -4.60
CA LEU A 59 -4.98 17.15 -4.84
C LEU A 59 -3.94 17.83 -3.94
N LEU A 60 -3.76 17.32 -2.72
CA LEU A 60 -2.79 17.85 -1.74
C LEU A 60 -1.32 17.58 -2.11
N LYS A 61 -1.04 16.66 -3.06
CA LYS A 61 0.30 16.32 -3.56
C LYS A 61 1.32 16.10 -2.43
N SER A 62 2.29 17.01 -2.26
CA SER A 62 3.34 16.90 -1.25
C SER A 62 2.83 17.08 0.18
N GLY A 63 1.69 17.75 0.38
CA GLY A 63 1.03 17.94 1.68
C GLY A 63 0.25 16.71 2.17
N ALA A 64 -0.03 15.75 1.29
CA ALA A 64 -0.83 14.57 1.61
C ALA A 64 -0.24 13.73 2.76
N LYS A 65 1.09 13.50 2.78
CA LYS A 65 1.74 12.72 3.84
C LYS A 65 1.55 13.33 5.23
N SER A 66 1.66 14.65 5.33
CA SER A 66 1.43 15.37 6.60
C SER A 66 -0.03 15.32 7.02
N SER A 67 -0.97 15.50 6.09
CA SER A 67 -2.41 15.39 6.35
C SER A 67 -2.77 14.00 6.88
N VAL A 68 -2.35 12.94 6.17
CA VAL A 68 -2.53 11.54 6.60
C VAL A 68 -1.95 11.32 8.01
N LYS A 69 -0.73 11.80 8.27
CA LYS A 69 -0.10 11.59 9.58
C LYS A 69 -0.87 12.29 10.70
N SER A 70 -1.40 13.48 10.45
CA SER A 70 -2.23 14.21 11.42
C SER A 70 -3.52 13.44 11.69
N ALA A 71 -4.29 13.15 10.65
CA ALA A 71 -5.57 12.45 10.76
C ALA A 71 -5.43 11.08 11.43
N ILE A 72 -4.39 10.32 11.10
CA ILE A 72 -4.11 9.04 11.75
C ILE A 72 -3.72 9.22 13.22
N THR A 73 -2.93 10.25 13.56
CA THR A 73 -2.56 10.53 14.96
C THR A 73 -3.79 10.83 15.80
N ASP A 74 -4.73 11.60 15.25
CA ASP A 74 -5.99 11.94 15.90
C ASP A 74 -6.90 10.71 16.01
N LEU A 75 -6.95 9.87 14.97
CA LEU A 75 -7.75 8.63 14.95
C LEU A 75 -7.30 7.62 16.01
N ILE A 76 -5.99 7.42 16.19
CA ILE A 76 -5.44 6.43 17.13
C ILE A 76 -5.08 7.01 18.50
N ASP A 77 -5.35 8.31 18.72
CA ASP A 77 -5.02 9.09 19.92
C ASP A 77 -3.54 8.97 20.35
N THR A 78 -2.65 8.76 19.38
CA THR A 78 -1.20 8.68 19.59
C THR A 78 -0.44 8.77 18.28
N LYS A 79 0.87 9.06 18.35
CA LYS A 79 1.69 9.09 17.14
C LYS A 79 2.02 7.67 16.67
N PRO A 80 1.96 7.38 15.35
CA PRO A 80 2.50 6.15 14.79
C PRO A 80 3.92 5.92 15.29
N ASN A 81 4.24 4.69 15.66
CA ASN A 81 5.56 4.38 16.23
C ASN A 81 6.64 4.42 15.16
N TYR A 82 6.27 4.07 13.93
CA TYR A 82 7.13 4.12 12.77
C TYR A 82 6.37 4.77 11.62
N THR A 83 7.06 5.62 10.87
CA THR A 83 6.55 6.18 9.61
C THR A 83 7.56 5.86 8.54
N ILE A 84 7.13 5.14 7.51
CA ILE A 84 7.97 4.61 6.44
C ILE A 84 7.44 5.19 5.13
N SER A 85 8.33 5.72 4.30
CA SER A 85 7.98 6.15 2.94
C SER A 85 8.76 5.31 1.94
N ILE A 86 8.06 4.75 0.97
CA ILE A 86 8.61 3.89 -0.07
C ILE A 86 8.34 4.57 -1.41
N SER A 87 9.40 4.89 -2.15
CA SER A 87 9.27 5.42 -3.51
C SER A 87 8.94 4.31 -4.52
N SER A 88 8.46 4.69 -5.71
CA SER A 88 8.27 3.77 -6.84
C SER A 88 9.52 2.94 -7.12
N SER A 89 10.69 3.58 -7.22
CA SER A 89 11.96 2.87 -7.44
C SER A 89 12.35 1.89 -6.32
N GLN A 90 12.02 2.20 -5.06
CA GLN A 90 12.26 1.31 -3.93
C GLN A 90 11.29 0.12 -3.95
N TRP A 91 10.02 0.38 -4.24
CA TRP A 91 8.99 -0.66 -4.38
C TRP A 91 9.38 -1.69 -5.45
N ILE A 92 9.74 -1.21 -6.64
CA ILE A 92 10.18 -2.06 -7.77
C ILE A 92 11.34 -2.96 -7.32
N ARG A 93 12.36 -2.40 -6.67
CA ARG A 93 13.51 -3.17 -6.19
C ARG A 93 13.14 -4.20 -5.13
N ILE A 94 12.23 -3.89 -4.21
CA ILE A 94 11.77 -4.84 -3.19
C ILE A 94 11.14 -6.05 -3.87
N VAL A 95 10.27 -5.83 -4.84
CA VAL A 95 9.61 -6.91 -5.59
C VAL A 95 10.62 -7.73 -6.41
N ASP A 96 11.55 -7.07 -7.11
CA ASP A 96 12.56 -7.76 -7.90
C ASP A 96 13.49 -8.62 -7.03
N LEU A 97 13.84 -8.16 -5.82
CA LEU A 97 14.63 -8.94 -4.86
C LEU A 97 13.91 -10.21 -4.39
N LEU A 98 12.58 -10.23 -4.41
CA LEU A 98 11.79 -11.41 -4.10
C LEU A 98 11.68 -12.38 -5.29
N GLY A 99 12.12 -11.97 -6.48
CA GLY A 99 11.97 -12.69 -7.73
C GLY A 99 10.63 -12.41 -8.43
N GLY A 100 9.96 -11.31 -8.09
CA GLY A 100 8.60 -10.99 -8.53
C GLY A 100 7.52 -11.33 -7.50
N LEU A 101 6.26 -11.05 -7.84
CA LEU A 101 5.08 -11.41 -7.05
C LEU A 101 4.06 -12.15 -7.91
N ASP A 102 3.47 -13.22 -7.35
CA ASP A 102 2.38 -13.97 -7.98
C ASP A 102 1.04 -13.26 -7.74
N VAL A 103 0.66 -12.38 -8.66
CA VAL A 103 -0.54 -11.54 -8.52
C VAL A 103 -1.71 -12.18 -9.27
N TYR A 104 -2.82 -12.38 -8.56
CA TYR A 104 -4.09 -12.78 -9.15
C TYR A 104 -4.82 -11.58 -9.77
N THR A 105 -5.31 -11.77 -10.99
CA THR A 105 -6.12 -10.80 -11.73
C THR A 105 -7.44 -11.44 -12.15
N ASP A 106 -8.54 -10.71 -12.02
CA ASP A 106 -9.89 -11.10 -12.46
C ASP A 106 -10.35 -10.28 -13.67
N ASN A 107 -11.58 -10.51 -14.15
CA ASN A 107 -12.13 -9.76 -15.28
C ASN A 107 -12.17 -8.23 -15.09
N LYS A 108 -12.18 -7.73 -13.85
CA LYS A 108 -12.25 -6.29 -13.55
C LYS A 108 -10.86 -5.67 -13.46
N THR A 109 -9.90 -6.45 -12.99
CA THR A 109 -8.55 -6.00 -12.66
C THR A 109 -7.52 -6.43 -13.69
N VAL A 110 -7.85 -7.32 -14.63
CA VAL A 110 -6.95 -7.76 -15.70
C VAL A 110 -6.56 -6.58 -16.58
N ARG A 111 -5.26 -6.39 -16.75
CA ARG A 111 -4.67 -5.35 -17.59
C ARG A 111 -3.50 -5.95 -18.32
N SER A 112 -3.45 -5.80 -19.64
CA SER A 112 -2.26 -6.13 -20.42
C SER A 112 -1.13 -5.16 -20.09
N SER A 113 0.10 -5.64 -20.03
CA SER A 113 1.31 -4.82 -19.97
C SER A 113 1.99 -4.83 -21.35
N SER A 114 3.09 -4.09 -21.47
CA SER A 114 3.98 -4.20 -22.64
C SER A 114 4.53 -5.61 -22.83
N GLU A 115 4.61 -6.39 -21.75
CA GLU A 115 5.19 -7.74 -21.73
C GLU A 115 4.15 -8.84 -21.91
N TYR A 116 2.90 -8.61 -21.48
CA TYR A 116 1.86 -9.65 -21.45
C TYR A 116 0.51 -9.14 -21.96
N ASN A 117 -0.11 -9.89 -22.88
CA ASN A 117 -1.55 -9.80 -23.11
C ASN A 117 -2.26 -10.75 -22.12
N ARG A 118 -2.81 -10.19 -21.04
CA ARG A 118 -3.30 -10.99 -19.90
C ARG A 118 -4.75 -11.41 -20.07
N GLU A 119 -5.03 -12.63 -19.63
CA GLU A 119 -6.36 -13.14 -19.32
C GLU A 119 -6.51 -13.20 -17.79
N PRO A 120 -7.72 -13.35 -17.23
CA PRO A 120 -7.87 -13.56 -15.79
C PRO A 120 -7.08 -14.78 -15.30
N GLY A 121 -6.32 -14.63 -14.22
CA GLY A 121 -5.42 -15.66 -13.71
C GLY A 121 -4.31 -15.11 -12.81
N VAL A 122 -3.40 -15.99 -12.43
CA VAL A 122 -2.21 -15.65 -11.62
C VAL A 122 -1.00 -15.47 -12.54
N TYR A 123 -0.27 -14.37 -12.35
CA TYR A 123 0.96 -14.08 -13.09
C TYR A 123 2.07 -13.69 -12.13
N THR A 124 3.27 -14.24 -12.34
CA THR A 124 4.49 -13.75 -11.69
C THR A 124 4.90 -12.44 -12.35
N MET A 125 4.63 -11.33 -11.68
CA MET A 125 4.89 -9.97 -12.16
C MET A 125 6.24 -9.48 -11.64
N SER A 126 7.03 -8.83 -12.50
CA SER A 126 8.25 -8.12 -12.10
C SER A 126 7.93 -6.89 -11.26
N GLY A 127 8.92 -6.27 -10.62
CA GLY A 127 8.70 -5.06 -9.83
C GLY A 127 8.12 -3.91 -10.64
N GLN A 128 8.61 -3.72 -11.87
CA GLN A 128 8.08 -2.72 -12.79
C GLN A 128 6.63 -3.02 -13.17
N ASP A 129 6.32 -4.28 -13.47
CA ASP A 129 5.00 -4.70 -13.89
C ASP A 129 3.96 -4.61 -12.75
N VAL A 130 4.35 -4.96 -11.51
CA VAL A 130 3.54 -4.71 -10.31
C VAL A 130 3.30 -3.22 -10.09
N TYR A 131 4.33 -2.38 -10.27
CA TYR A 131 4.19 -0.94 -10.13
C TYR A 131 3.22 -0.37 -11.18
N ASP A 132 3.36 -0.73 -12.45
CA ASP A 132 2.46 -0.30 -13.51
C ASP A 132 1.02 -0.78 -13.25
N TYR A 133 0.87 -2.02 -12.78
CA TYR A 133 -0.41 -2.60 -12.43
C TYR A 133 -1.13 -1.86 -11.29
N THR A 134 -0.40 -1.39 -10.27
CA THR A 134 -0.96 -0.73 -9.08
C THR A 134 -1.09 0.79 -9.22
N SER A 135 -0.30 1.43 -10.08
CA SER A 135 -0.30 2.88 -10.29
C SER A 135 -1.28 3.32 -11.38
N LYS A 136 -1.53 2.48 -12.40
CA LYS A 136 -2.32 2.85 -13.57
C LYS A 136 -3.78 3.14 -13.23
N ILE A 137 -4.24 4.31 -13.63
CA ILE A 137 -5.64 4.72 -13.63
C ILE A 137 -6.01 5.20 -15.05
N ASP A 138 -7.04 4.63 -15.66
CA ASP A 138 -7.38 4.96 -17.06
C ASP A 138 -8.14 6.29 -17.12
N LYS A 139 -9.12 6.47 -16.22
CA LYS A 139 -9.88 7.71 -16.04
C LYS A 139 -9.91 8.09 -14.56
N LYS A 140 -10.04 9.38 -14.25
CA LYS A 140 -10.20 9.84 -12.86
C LYS A 140 -11.68 9.79 -12.40
N GLU A 141 -12.38 8.73 -12.75
CA GLU A 141 -13.76 8.48 -12.30
C GLU A 141 -13.74 7.59 -11.04
N THR A 142 -14.77 7.65 -10.21
CA THR A 142 -14.82 6.93 -8.92
C THR A 142 -14.59 5.42 -9.08
N LEU A 143 -15.12 4.81 -10.15
CA LEU A 143 -14.98 3.37 -10.40
C LEU A 143 -13.51 2.99 -10.67
N ASP A 144 -12.78 3.77 -11.46
CA ASP A 144 -11.36 3.54 -11.73
C ASP A 144 -10.50 3.63 -10.45
N TYR A 145 -10.85 4.56 -9.55
CA TYR A 145 -10.20 4.63 -8.24
C TYR A 145 -10.49 3.37 -7.42
N LEU A 146 -11.73 2.89 -7.36
CA LEU A 146 -12.06 1.64 -6.65
C LEU A 146 -11.32 0.42 -7.25
N GLU A 147 -11.19 0.34 -8.56
CA GLU A 147 -10.40 -0.71 -9.22
C GLU A 147 -8.91 -0.60 -8.89
N ARG A 148 -8.35 0.61 -8.86
CA ARG A 148 -6.96 0.84 -8.45
C ARG A 148 -6.74 0.43 -7.00
N ILE A 149 -7.66 0.80 -6.11
CA ILE A 149 -7.67 0.44 -4.70
C ILE A 149 -7.62 -1.08 -4.53
N SER A 150 -8.52 -1.79 -5.21
CA SER A 150 -8.56 -3.25 -5.14
C SER A 150 -7.24 -3.90 -5.58
N ARG A 151 -6.58 -3.35 -6.61
CA ARG A 151 -5.27 -3.82 -7.09
C ARG A 151 -4.16 -3.55 -6.07
N GLN A 152 -4.13 -2.35 -5.49
CA GLN A 152 -3.14 -1.97 -4.47
C GLN A 152 -3.26 -2.86 -3.23
N GLU A 153 -4.47 -3.09 -2.75
CA GLU A 153 -4.72 -3.96 -1.59
C GLU A 153 -4.28 -5.41 -1.86
N SER A 154 -4.66 -5.97 -3.01
CA SER A 154 -4.28 -7.32 -3.43
C SER A 154 -2.75 -7.48 -3.49
N VAL A 155 -2.06 -6.52 -4.10
CA VAL A 155 -0.59 -6.56 -4.24
C VAL A 155 0.12 -6.43 -2.89
N VAL A 156 -0.35 -5.56 -1.99
CA VAL A 156 0.23 -5.43 -0.65
C VAL A 156 0.08 -6.71 0.16
N LEU A 157 -1.09 -7.36 0.07
CA LEU A 157 -1.31 -8.65 0.73
C LEU A 157 -0.43 -9.75 0.14
N THR A 158 -0.31 -9.79 -1.19
CA THR A 158 0.59 -10.73 -1.90
C THR A 158 2.05 -10.53 -1.48
N LEU A 159 2.50 -9.28 -1.36
CA LEU A 159 3.84 -8.96 -0.88
C LEU A 159 4.06 -9.46 0.56
N TYR A 160 3.07 -9.26 1.44
CA TYR A 160 3.13 -9.76 2.81
C TYR A 160 3.23 -11.29 2.86
N GLU A 161 2.44 -12.00 2.05
CA GLU A 161 2.49 -13.45 1.93
C GLU A 161 3.86 -13.94 1.43
N ALA A 162 4.39 -13.33 0.37
CA ALA A 162 5.70 -13.66 -0.19
C ALA A 162 6.83 -13.49 0.83
N LEU A 163 6.82 -12.38 1.59
CA LEU A 163 7.78 -12.13 2.67
C LEU A 163 7.66 -13.18 3.79
N SER A 164 6.43 -13.62 4.12
CA SER A 164 6.21 -14.64 5.15
C SER A 164 6.73 -16.02 4.73
N GLN A 165 6.56 -16.39 3.45
CA GLN A 165 6.95 -17.69 2.92
C GLN A 165 8.47 -17.81 2.78
N LYS A 166 9.15 -16.73 2.36
CA LYS A 166 10.61 -16.69 2.24
C LYS A 166 11.34 -16.77 3.58
N LYS A 167 10.67 -16.48 4.71
CA LYS A 167 11.22 -16.63 6.05
C LYS A 167 11.46 -18.10 6.46
N ASN A 168 10.87 -19.05 5.74
CA ASN A 168 10.96 -20.49 6.04
C ASN A 168 12.08 -21.22 5.26
N PHE A 169 12.98 -20.48 4.60
CA PHE A 169 14.22 -20.98 4.00
C PHE A 169 15.43 -20.46 4.76
#